data_AF-A0A7S7SSN3-F1
#
_entry.id   AF-A0A7S7SSN3-F1
#
_cell.length_a   1.000
_cell.length_b   1.000
_cell.length_c   1.000
_cell.angle_alpha   90.00
_cell.angle_beta   90.00
_cell.angle_gamma   90.00
#
_symmetry.space_group_name_H-M   'P 1'
#
loop_
_entity.id
_entity.type
_entity.pdbx_description
1 polymer ?
#
loop_
_entity_poly.entity_id
_entity_poly.type
_entity_poly.pdbx_seq_one_letter_code
_entity_poly.pdbx_strand_id
1 'polypeptide(L)'
;MLIKPSKKNVKAFYAELREVINKRLQVTQEELLRVLNPKLRGWAQYHHPVVAKRTFSYIDSLLFWRLVRWAKRRHPTKKAEWIRKRYWRPLGNRKWVFAVDVNRKDGADSVLELYSLSSTRITRHVKVKGEYNPYDPKDEMYGETLLQRRMLLKRRDYKEWATLYLRQEGKCAHCGFELDDVTGADIHHVVRRVDGGSEALSNKRLVHPTCHKQIHS
;
A
#
# COMPACT_ATOMS: atom_id res chain seq x y z
N MET A 1 9.53 16.70 16.48
CA MET A 1 10.56 16.03 15.64
C MET A 1 9.87 15.34 14.47
N LEU A 2 10.30 15.57 13.22
CA LEU A 2 9.77 14.86 12.05
C LEU A 2 10.69 13.68 11.69
N ILE A 3 10.18 12.46 11.84
CA ILE A 3 10.92 11.24 11.47
C ILE A 3 11.06 11.22 9.94
N LYS A 4 12.30 11.17 9.44
CA LYS A 4 12.65 11.16 8.02
C LYS A 4 13.64 10.02 7.74
N PRO A 5 13.67 9.47 6.51
CA PRO A 5 14.73 8.54 6.11
C PRO A 5 16.11 9.18 6.31
N SER A 6 17.04 8.43 6.93
CA SER A 6 18.39 8.95 7.21
C SER A 6 19.18 9.17 5.91
N LYS A 7 20.03 10.20 5.88
CA LYS A 7 20.88 10.49 4.70
C LYS A 7 21.75 9.29 4.30
N LYS A 8 22.24 8.53 5.28
CA LYS A 8 23.03 7.31 5.06
C LYS A 8 22.21 6.22 4.36
N ASN A 9 20.97 5.96 4.82
CA ASN A 9 20.09 4.96 4.19
C ASN A 9 19.71 5.36 2.76
N VAL A 10 19.41 6.64 2.52
CA VAL A 10 19.08 7.16 1.19
C VAL A 10 20.24 6.99 0.21
N LYS A 11 21.46 7.33 0.64
CA LYS A 11 22.68 7.13 -0.18
C LYS A 11 22.92 5.66 -0.48
N ALA A 12 22.81 4.79 0.53
CA ALA A 12 23.01 3.35 0.35
C ALA A 12 22.00 2.75 -0.63
N PHE A 13 20.72 3.11 -0.51
CA PHE A 13 19.68 2.64 -1.42
C PHE A 13 19.91 3.11 -2.86
N TYR A 14 20.25 4.40 -3.06
CA TYR A 14 20.57 4.87 -4.41
C TYR A 14 21.83 4.20 -4.99
N ALA A 15 22.84 3.93 -4.16
CA ALA A 15 24.03 3.20 -4.59
C ALA A 15 23.68 1.78 -5.05
N GLU A 16 22.81 1.08 -4.31
CA GLU A 16 22.31 -0.24 -4.73
C GLU A 16 21.58 -0.17 -6.08
N LEU A 17 20.67 0.78 -6.27
CA LEU A 17 19.96 0.96 -7.55
C LEU A 17 20.94 1.26 -8.69
N ARG A 18 21.94 2.10 -8.44
CA ARG A 18 23.01 2.40 -9.40
C ARG A 18 23.76 1.14 -9.81
N GLU A 19 24.16 0.31 -8.86
CA GLU A 19 24.88 -0.93 -9.12
C GLU A 19 24.04 -1.92 -9.91
N VAL A 20 22.75 -2.04 -9.59
CA VAL A 20 21.80 -2.89 -10.33
C VAL A 20 21.73 -2.49 -11.81
N ILE A 21 21.66 -1.19 -12.10
CA ILE A 21 21.59 -0.66 -13.47
C ILE A 21 22.94 -0.83 -14.18
N ASN A 22 24.05 -0.55 -13.49
CA ASN A 22 25.40 -0.66 -14.03
C ASN A 22 25.76 -2.10 -14.44
N LYS A 23 25.27 -3.11 -13.70
CA LYS A 23 25.47 -4.53 -14.04
C LYS A 23 24.60 -5.00 -15.21
N ARG A 24 23.62 -4.19 -15.64
CA ARG A 24 22.59 -4.56 -16.60
C ARG A 24 22.48 -3.57 -17.76
N LEU A 25 23.61 -3.24 -18.38
CA LEU A 25 23.64 -2.24 -19.46
C LEU A 25 22.98 -2.75 -20.76
N GLN A 26 23.02 -4.07 -20.99
CA GLN A 26 22.56 -4.71 -22.24
C GLN A 26 21.20 -5.42 -22.12
N VAL A 27 20.63 -5.54 -20.93
CA VAL A 27 19.32 -6.20 -20.72
C VAL A 27 18.16 -5.45 -21.38
N THR A 28 17.03 -6.11 -21.61
CA THR A 28 15.83 -5.44 -22.14
C THR A 28 15.26 -4.44 -21.13
N GLN A 29 14.44 -3.50 -21.61
CA GLN A 29 13.72 -2.56 -20.74
C GLN A 29 12.85 -3.30 -19.72
N GLU A 30 12.20 -4.38 -20.15
CA GLU A 30 11.35 -5.22 -19.30
C GLU A 30 12.15 -5.88 -18.17
N GLU A 31 13.27 -6.54 -18.49
CA GLU A 31 14.13 -7.18 -17.49
C GLU A 31 14.64 -6.17 -16.46
N LEU A 32 15.02 -4.98 -16.91
CA LEU A 32 15.45 -3.92 -16.00
C LEU A 32 14.33 -3.50 -15.05
N LEU A 33 13.10 -3.34 -15.55
CA LEU A 33 11.92 -3.02 -14.75
C LEU A 33 11.59 -4.12 -13.74
N ARG A 34 11.66 -5.39 -14.15
CA ARG A 34 11.40 -6.56 -13.28
C ARG A 34 12.38 -6.62 -12.11
N VAL A 35 13.62 -6.16 -12.28
CA VAL A 35 14.62 -6.11 -11.20
C VAL A 35 14.50 -4.86 -10.33
N LEU A 36 14.21 -3.70 -10.91
CA LEU A 36 14.11 -2.43 -10.17
C LEU A 36 12.83 -2.33 -9.33
N ASN A 37 11.69 -2.74 -9.87
CA ASN A 37 10.39 -2.52 -9.24
C ASN A 37 10.25 -3.16 -7.85
N PRO A 38 10.68 -4.41 -7.61
CA PRO A 38 10.63 -5.01 -6.27
C PRO A 38 11.45 -4.21 -5.24
N LYS A 39 12.62 -3.70 -5.62
CA LYS A 39 13.50 -2.91 -4.73
C LYS A 39 12.87 -1.56 -4.38
N LEU A 40 12.34 -0.86 -5.39
CA LEU A 40 11.64 0.42 -5.21
C LEU A 40 10.41 0.23 -4.33
N ARG A 41 9.59 -0.78 -4.61
CA ARG A 41 8.38 -1.08 -3.83
C ARG A 41 8.70 -1.45 -2.38
N GLY A 42 9.70 -2.30 -2.16
CA GLY A 42 10.10 -2.71 -0.81
C GLY A 42 10.59 -1.52 0.01
N TRP A 43 11.45 -0.68 -0.57
CA TRP A 43 11.96 0.50 0.14
C TRP A 43 10.88 1.55 0.39
N ALA A 44 9.96 1.75 -0.56
CA ALA A 44 8.79 2.61 -0.38
C ALA A 44 7.90 2.10 0.76
N GLN A 45 7.60 0.81 0.80
CA GLN A 45 6.76 0.19 1.83
C GLN A 45 7.38 0.34 3.23
N TYR A 46 8.70 0.20 3.34
CA TYR A 46 9.42 0.39 4.61
C TYR A 46 9.32 1.84 5.12
N HIS A 47 9.49 2.83 4.24
CA HIS A 47 9.49 4.26 4.62
C HIS A 47 8.13 4.95 4.50
N HIS A 48 7.06 4.26 4.07
CA HIS A 48 5.73 4.85 3.95
C HIS A 48 5.15 5.43 5.25
N PRO A 49 5.51 4.98 6.48
CA PRO A 49 4.97 5.56 7.71
C PRO A 49 5.60 6.90 8.10
N VAL A 50 6.78 7.22 7.56
CA VAL A 50 7.58 8.39 7.95
C VAL A 50 7.48 9.52 6.92
N VAL A 51 8.03 10.69 7.22
CA VAL A 51 8.02 11.85 6.32
C VAL A 51 9.02 11.63 5.18
N ALA A 52 8.61 10.86 4.16
CA ALA A 52 9.48 10.38 3.08
C ALA A 52 9.22 10.99 1.69
N LYS A 53 8.11 11.75 1.48
CA LYS A 53 7.74 12.26 0.13
C LYS A 53 8.85 13.01 -0.60
N ARG A 54 9.52 13.95 0.06
CA ARG A 54 10.62 14.72 -0.55
C ARG A 54 11.79 13.80 -0.94
N THR A 55 12.09 12.81 -0.10
CA THR A 55 13.14 11.82 -0.36
C THR A 55 12.75 10.90 -1.53
N PHE A 56 11.49 10.49 -1.61
CA PHE A 56 10.96 9.70 -2.72
C PHE A 56 11.11 10.44 -4.05
N SER A 57 10.68 11.69 -4.12
CA SER A 57 10.85 12.53 -5.32
C SER A 57 12.32 12.75 -5.68
N TYR A 58 13.20 12.88 -4.68
CA TYR A 58 14.64 13.00 -4.91
C TYR A 58 15.25 11.74 -5.53
N ILE A 59 14.89 10.55 -5.04
CA ILE A 59 15.38 9.29 -5.62
C ILE A 59 14.79 9.07 -7.02
N ASP A 60 13.51 9.37 -7.23
CA ASP A 60 12.86 9.27 -8.55
C ASP A 60 13.61 10.13 -9.59
N SER A 61 14.01 11.36 -9.24
CA SER A 61 14.75 12.24 -10.17
C SER A 61 16.16 11.73 -10.46
N LEU A 62 16.89 11.22 -9.45
CA LEU A 62 18.20 10.61 -9.65
C LEU A 62 18.13 9.34 -10.51
N LEU A 63 17.06 8.55 -10.34
CA LEU A 63 16.81 7.33 -11.09
C LEU A 63 16.46 7.65 -12.54
N PHE A 64 15.64 8.68 -12.78
CA PHE A 64 15.32 9.18 -14.12
C PHE A 64 16.60 9.48 -14.92
N TRP A 65 17.51 10.30 -14.37
CA TRP A 65 18.77 10.63 -15.05
C TRP A 65 19.72 9.44 -15.21
N ARG A 66 19.62 8.44 -14.32
CA ARG A 66 20.39 7.19 -14.47
C ARG A 66 19.85 6.36 -15.63
N LEU A 67 18.53 6.24 -15.75
CA LEU A 67 17.86 5.52 -16.84
C LEU A 67 18.06 6.22 -18.19
N VAL A 68 18.05 7.57 -18.23
CA VAL A 68 18.41 8.33 -19.45
C VAL A 68 19.82 7.98 -19.91
N ARG A 69 20.80 7.91 -19.00
CA ARG A 69 22.18 7.51 -19.34
C ARG A 69 22.26 6.07 -19.83
N TRP A 70 21.57 5.14 -19.16
CA TRP A 70 21.46 3.76 -19.59
C TRP A 70 20.89 3.64 -21.01
N ALA A 71 19.81 4.38 -21.31
CA ALA A 71 19.16 4.36 -22.60
C ALA A 71 20.03 4.99 -23.71
N LYS A 72 20.73 6.10 -23.43
CA LYS A 72 21.71 6.72 -24.34
C LYS A 72 22.87 5.78 -24.66
N ARG A 73 23.39 5.05 -23.68
CA ARG A 73 24.49 4.10 -23.89
C ARG A 73 24.11 2.98 -24.87
N ARG A 74 22.86 2.51 -24.82
CA ARG A 74 22.35 1.46 -25.72
C ARG A 74 22.19 1.94 -27.17
N HIS A 75 22.08 3.24 -27.36
CA HIS A 75 21.73 3.85 -28.64
C HIS A 75 22.64 5.04 -28.95
N PRO A 76 23.96 4.83 -29.13
CA PRO A 76 24.93 5.91 -29.31
C PRO A 76 24.66 6.76 -30.56
N THR A 77 24.03 6.17 -31.59
CA THR A 77 23.72 6.84 -32.87
C THR A 77 22.34 7.47 -32.92
N LYS A 78 21.47 7.24 -31.92
CA LYS A 78 20.09 7.73 -31.96
C LYS A 78 19.97 9.08 -31.24
N LYS A 79 19.17 9.98 -31.82
CA LYS A 79 18.85 11.28 -31.22
C LYS A 79 18.11 11.10 -29.89
N ALA A 80 18.26 12.08 -28.99
CA ALA A 80 17.62 12.07 -27.68
C ALA A 80 16.09 11.96 -27.76
N GLU A 81 15.46 12.54 -28.78
CA GLU A 81 14.01 12.45 -28.99
C GLU A 81 13.55 11.02 -29.33
N TRP A 82 14.34 10.28 -30.12
CA TRP A 82 14.04 8.89 -30.42
C TRP A 82 14.13 8.03 -29.15
N ILE A 83 15.19 8.24 -28.37
CA ILE A 83 15.39 7.54 -27.09
C ILE A 83 14.20 7.84 -26.15
N ARG A 84 13.79 9.10 -26.07
CA ARG A 84 12.60 9.51 -25.32
C ARG A 84 11.38 8.70 -25.76
N LYS A 85 11.01 8.77 -27.04
CA LYS A 85 9.82 8.10 -27.59
C LYS A 85 9.86 6.57 -27.40
N ARG A 86 11.06 5.97 -27.42
CA ARG A 86 11.25 4.52 -27.30
C ARG A 86 11.05 3.98 -25.87
N TYR A 87 11.45 4.75 -24.85
CA TYR A 87 11.53 4.26 -23.47
C TYR A 87 10.59 4.98 -22.50
N TRP A 88 10.20 6.23 -22.80
CA TRP A 88 9.31 7.05 -21.99
C TRP A 88 8.03 7.37 -22.73
N ARG A 89 6.89 7.06 -22.12
CA ARG A 89 5.57 7.31 -22.68
C ARG A 89 4.64 8.05 -21.72
N PRO A 90 3.60 8.73 -22.23
CA PRO A 90 2.53 9.22 -21.38
C PRO A 90 1.69 8.04 -20.86
N LEU A 91 1.33 8.07 -19.58
CA LEU A 91 0.48 7.08 -18.92
C LEU A 91 -0.48 7.82 -17.98
N GLY A 92 -1.75 7.91 -18.40
CA GLY A 92 -2.74 8.79 -17.76
C GLY A 92 -2.25 10.24 -17.71
N ASN A 93 -2.30 10.86 -16.52
CA ASN A 93 -1.84 12.24 -16.31
C ASN A 93 -0.33 12.38 -16.18
N ARG A 94 0.42 11.27 -16.09
CA ARG A 94 1.88 11.31 -15.97
C ARG A 94 2.52 11.35 -17.34
N LYS A 95 3.27 12.42 -17.58
CA LYS A 95 4.17 12.53 -18.73
C LYS A 95 5.51 11.89 -18.35
N TRP A 96 6.17 11.22 -19.29
CA TRP A 96 7.52 10.65 -19.10
C TRP A 96 7.60 9.48 -18.12
N VAL A 97 6.76 8.47 -18.32
CA VAL A 97 6.84 7.23 -17.54
C VAL A 97 7.72 6.22 -18.29
N PHE A 98 8.75 5.72 -17.62
CA PHE A 98 9.61 4.66 -18.14
C PHE A 98 8.83 3.34 -18.10
N ALA A 99 8.35 2.89 -19.27
CA ALA A 99 7.42 1.78 -19.37
C ALA A 99 7.52 1.05 -20.70
N VAL A 100 7.14 -0.23 -20.69
CA VAL A 100 7.13 -1.12 -21.86
C VAL A 100 5.87 -1.96 -21.85
N ASP A 101 5.36 -2.30 -23.04
CA ASP A 101 4.28 -3.27 -23.19
C ASP A 101 4.81 -4.67 -22.97
N VAL A 102 4.07 -5.46 -22.20
CA VAL A 102 4.39 -6.85 -21.89
C VAL A 102 3.15 -7.70 -22.06
N ASN A 103 3.32 -8.81 -22.78
CA ASN A 103 2.28 -9.81 -22.95
C ASN A 103 2.19 -10.62 -21.67
N ARG A 104 1.03 -10.58 -21.04
CA ARG A 104 0.79 -11.34 -19.82
C ARG A 104 0.46 -12.79 -20.19
N LYS A 105 0.70 -13.73 -19.27
CA LYS A 105 0.53 -15.18 -19.52
C LYS A 105 -0.91 -15.58 -19.87
N ASP A 106 -1.87 -14.73 -19.54
CA ASP A 106 -3.30 -14.85 -19.85
C ASP A 106 -3.64 -14.28 -21.25
N GLY A 107 -2.65 -13.86 -22.03
CA GLY A 107 -2.83 -13.29 -23.36
C GLY A 107 -3.24 -11.82 -23.36
N ALA A 108 -3.39 -11.20 -22.18
CA ALA A 108 -3.74 -9.79 -22.07
C ALA A 108 -2.52 -8.89 -22.25
N ASP A 109 -2.67 -7.84 -23.05
CA ASP A 109 -1.68 -6.77 -23.12
C ASP A 109 -1.64 -6.02 -21.79
N SER A 110 -0.43 -5.84 -21.24
CA SER A 110 -0.26 -5.09 -20.01
C SER A 110 0.94 -4.16 -20.09
N VAL A 111 0.89 -3.08 -19.33
CA VAL A 111 1.95 -2.09 -19.28
C VAL A 111 2.80 -2.33 -18.04
N LEU A 112 4.08 -2.68 -18.23
CA LEU A 112 5.05 -2.67 -17.15
C LEU A 112 5.69 -1.29 -17.06
N GLU A 113 5.41 -0.57 -15.97
CA GLU A 113 6.00 0.74 -15.69
C GLU A 113 6.97 0.70 -14.51
N LEU A 114 7.88 1.67 -14.48
CA LEU A 114 8.74 1.90 -13.33
C LEU A 114 7.91 2.35 -12.13
N TYR A 115 8.08 1.67 -11.01
CA TYR A 115 7.42 2.01 -9.76
C TYR A 115 7.88 3.41 -9.29
N SER A 116 6.94 4.35 -9.24
CA SER A 116 7.19 5.69 -8.73
C SER A 116 7.22 5.67 -7.21
N LEU A 117 8.35 6.02 -6.59
CA LEU A 117 8.41 6.15 -5.13
C LEU A 117 7.49 7.28 -4.67
N SER A 118 7.47 8.39 -5.42
CA SER A 118 6.68 9.57 -5.09
C SER A 118 5.17 9.34 -5.16
N SER A 119 4.68 8.30 -5.84
CA SER A 119 3.25 7.94 -5.81
C SER A 119 2.84 7.21 -4.53
N THR A 120 3.79 6.63 -3.78
CA THR A 120 3.52 5.90 -2.53
C THR A 120 2.81 6.78 -1.50
N ARG A 121 1.63 6.36 -1.04
CA ARG A 121 0.87 7.08 0.00
C ARG A 121 1.62 6.99 1.33
N ILE A 122 1.73 8.12 2.02
CA ILE A 122 2.26 8.15 3.39
C ILE A 122 1.12 7.81 4.34
N THR A 123 1.26 6.72 5.08
CA THR A 123 0.24 6.23 6.02
C THR A 123 0.89 6.11 7.38
N ARG A 124 0.62 7.07 8.26
CA ARG A 124 1.25 7.12 9.59
C ARG A 124 0.75 5.97 10.44
N HIS A 125 1.67 5.33 11.17
CA HIS A 125 1.30 4.37 12.19
C HIS A 125 0.54 5.06 13.31
N VAL A 126 -0.58 4.47 13.72
CA VAL A 126 -1.37 4.94 14.86
C VAL A 126 -0.89 4.19 16.09
N LYS A 127 -0.39 4.92 17.09
CA LYS A 127 0.07 4.32 18.34
C LYS A 127 -1.12 3.70 19.08
N VAL A 128 -0.97 2.46 19.56
CA VAL A 128 -1.92 1.83 20.48
C VAL A 128 -1.78 2.52 21.84
N LYS A 129 -2.90 2.69 22.57
CA LYS A 129 -2.90 3.23 23.94
C LYS A 129 -1.95 2.39 24.81
N GLY A 130 -1.13 3.03 25.63
CA GLY A 130 -0.12 2.33 26.43
C GLY A 130 -0.73 1.40 27.49
N GLU A 131 -1.87 1.80 28.05
CA GLU A 131 -2.61 1.06 29.08
C GLU A 131 -3.55 -0.02 28.50
N TYR A 132 -3.55 -0.20 27.17
CA TYR A 132 -4.45 -1.15 26.51
C TYR A 132 -4.18 -2.57 26.97
N ASN A 133 -5.20 -3.21 27.55
CA ASN A 133 -5.19 -4.62 27.89
C ASN A 133 -6.32 -5.35 27.16
N PRO A 134 -6.01 -6.27 26.21
CA PRO A 134 -7.04 -7.04 25.49
C PRO A 134 -7.85 -8.00 26.37
N TYR A 135 -7.49 -8.15 27.65
CA TYR A 135 -8.19 -8.97 28.64
C TYR A 135 -8.92 -8.15 29.70
N ASP A 136 -8.87 -6.81 29.61
CA ASP A 136 -9.63 -5.93 30.49
C ASP A 136 -10.97 -5.57 29.81
N PRO A 137 -12.13 -5.88 30.42
CA PRO A 137 -13.43 -5.56 29.84
C PRO A 137 -13.60 -4.10 29.42
N LYS A 138 -12.93 -3.15 30.10
CA LYS A 138 -12.99 -1.72 29.76
C LYS A 138 -12.39 -1.39 28.39
N ASP A 139 -11.56 -2.27 27.86
CA ASP A 139 -10.78 -2.08 26.63
C ASP A 139 -11.36 -2.86 25.43
N GLU A 140 -12.45 -3.61 25.59
CA GLU A 140 -13.05 -4.47 24.55
C GLU A 140 -13.43 -3.64 23.30
N MET A 141 -14.22 -2.58 23.47
CA MET A 141 -14.62 -1.67 22.39
C MET A 141 -13.42 -1.03 21.67
N TYR A 142 -12.37 -0.68 22.42
CA TYR A 142 -11.14 -0.12 21.84
C TYR A 142 -10.38 -1.19 21.04
N GLY A 143 -10.34 -2.43 21.52
CA GLY A 143 -9.81 -3.59 20.80
C GLY A 143 -10.55 -3.86 19.48
N GLU A 144 -11.88 -3.88 19.51
CA GLU A 144 -12.76 -4.02 18.35
C GLU A 144 -12.50 -2.92 17.31
N THR A 145 -12.42 -1.65 17.77
CA THR A 145 -12.09 -0.51 16.89
C THR A 145 -10.70 -0.63 16.26
N LEU A 146 -9.69 -1.09 17.03
CA LEU A 146 -8.34 -1.32 16.51
C LEU A 146 -8.32 -2.42 15.43
N LEU A 147 -9.07 -3.50 15.63
CA LEU A 147 -9.19 -4.60 14.67
C LEU A 147 -9.82 -4.10 13.38
N GLN A 148 -10.98 -3.46 13.47
CA GLN A 148 -11.68 -2.89 12.32
C GLN A 148 -10.80 -1.91 11.52
N ARG A 149 -10.07 -1.02 12.22
CA ARG A 149 -9.14 -0.09 11.55
C ARG A 149 -8.01 -0.80 10.81
N ARG A 150 -7.47 -1.89 11.37
CA ARG A 150 -6.44 -2.71 10.70
C ARG A 150 -7.02 -3.47 9.52
N MET A 151 -8.28 -3.91 9.62
CA MET A 151 -9.00 -4.62 8.56
C MET A 151 -9.22 -3.71 7.34
N LEU A 152 -9.68 -2.47 7.53
CA LEU A 152 -9.87 -1.50 6.43
C LEU A 152 -8.58 -1.21 5.63
N LEU A 153 -7.40 -1.43 6.22
CA LEU A 153 -6.10 -1.22 5.57
C LEU A 153 -5.59 -2.44 4.79
N LYS A 154 -6.23 -3.62 4.95
CA LYS A 154 -5.79 -4.89 4.34
C LYS A 154 -6.84 -5.44 3.38
N ARG A 155 -6.46 -5.68 2.11
CA ARG A 155 -7.34 -6.27 1.08
C ARG A 155 -7.95 -7.63 1.45
N ARG A 156 -7.26 -8.43 2.28
CA ARG A 156 -7.73 -9.74 2.74
C ARG A 156 -8.96 -9.62 3.65
N ASP A 157 -9.02 -8.55 4.44
CA ASP A 157 -9.99 -8.40 5.53
C ASP A 157 -11.28 -7.70 5.04
N TYR A 158 -11.24 -7.05 3.87
CA TYR A 158 -12.45 -6.64 3.13
C TYR A 158 -13.36 -7.83 2.82
N LYS A 159 -12.79 -9.03 2.60
CA LYS A 159 -13.59 -10.25 2.40
C LYS A 159 -14.36 -10.64 3.67
N GLU A 160 -13.77 -10.48 4.84
CA GLU A 160 -14.43 -10.80 6.11
C GLU A 160 -15.60 -9.85 6.37
N TRP A 161 -15.37 -8.54 6.20
CA TRP A 161 -16.43 -7.53 6.32
C TRP A 161 -17.56 -7.78 5.33
N ALA A 162 -17.24 -8.01 4.04
CA ALA A 162 -18.25 -8.29 3.02
C ALA A 162 -19.04 -9.58 3.33
N THR A 163 -18.38 -10.59 3.90
CA THR A 163 -19.05 -11.83 4.32
C THR A 163 -20.05 -11.57 5.44
N LEU A 164 -19.67 -10.77 6.46
CA LEU A 164 -20.58 -10.40 7.55
C LEU A 164 -21.75 -9.55 7.05
N TYR A 165 -21.49 -8.58 6.17
CA TYR A 165 -22.53 -7.74 5.57
C TYR A 165 -23.56 -8.57 4.82
N LEU A 166 -23.11 -9.50 3.97
CA LEU A 166 -24.01 -10.40 3.23
C LEU A 166 -24.79 -11.32 4.16
N ARG A 167 -24.16 -11.89 5.20
CA ARG A 167 -24.84 -12.75 6.20
C ARG A 167 -25.91 -12.02 6.99
N GLN A 168 -25.75 -10.72 7.18
CA GLN A 168 -26.68 -9.88 7.92
C GLN A 168 -27.67 -9.15 7.00
N GLU A 169 -27.69 -9.45 5.70
CA GLU A 169 -28.54 -8.76 4.72
C GLU A 169 -28.34 -7.24 4.74
N GLY A 170 -27.13 -6.77 5.05
CA GLY A 170 -26.81 -5.35 5.19
C GLY A 170 -27.45 -4.68 6.42
N LYS A 171 -27.98 -5.43 7.38
CA LYS A 171 -28.62 -4.88 8.59
C LYS A 171 -27.69 -4.93 9.80
N CYS A 172 -27.84 -3.95 10.68
CA CYS A 172 -27.17 -3.90 11.97
C CYS A 172 -27.68 -5.03 12.87
N ALA A 173 -26.77 -5.81 13.44
CA ALA A 173 -27.12 -6.94 14.28
C ALA A 173 -27.65 -6.57 15.68
N HIS A 174 -27.71 -5.28 16.01
CA HIS A 174 -28.28 -4.78 17.27
C HIS A 174 -29.68 -4.18 17.07
N CYS A 175 -29.81 -3.19 16.18
CA CYS A 175 -31.07 -2.48 15.98
C CYS A 175 -31.89 -2.96 14.77
N GLY A 176 -31.33 -3.81 13.90
CA GLY A 176 -32.01 -4.33 12.71
C GLY A 176 -32.12 -3.37 11.53
N PHE A 177 -31.77 -2.09 11.70
CA PHE A 177 -31.76 -1.10 10.61
C PHE A 177 -30.57 -1.29 9.66
N GLU A 178 -30.71 -0.77 8.43
CA GLU A 178 -29.69 -0.88 7.39
C GLU A 178 -28.36 -0.21 7.79
N LEU A 179 -27.26 -0.86 7.40
CA LEU A 179 -25.90 -0.34 7.46
C LEU A 179 -25.62 0.38 6.14
N ASP A 180 -25.49 1.69 6.20
CA ASP A 180 -25.17 2.52 5.05
C ASP A 180 -23.73 3.08 5.13
N ASP A 181 -23.23 3.57 4.00
CA ASP A 181 -21.87 4.15 3.91
C ASP A 181 -21.73 5.46 4.72
N VAL A 182 -22.84 6.08 5.11
CA VAL A 182 -22.87 7.36 5.82
C VAL A 182 -22.63 7.17 7.32
N THR A 183 -23.36 6.22 7.92
CA THR A 183 -23.25 5.83 9.32
C THR A 183 -22.07 4.91 9.56
N GLY A 184 -21.72 4.09 8.56
CA GLY A 184 -20.67 3.09 8.65
C GLY A 184 -21.07 1.91 9.56
N ALA A 185 -20.17 0.92 9.64
CA ALA A 185 -20.39 -0.29 10.42
C ALA A 185 -19.14 -0.69 11.19
N ASP A 186 -19.32 -0.98 12.48
CA ASP A 186 -18.32 -1.51 13.38
C ASP A 186 -18.43 -3.03 13.49
N ILE A 187 -17.29 -3.71 13.64
CA ILE A 187 -17.25 -5.15 13.92
C ILE A 187 -17.25 -5.33 15.43
N HIS A 188 -18.19 -6.13 15.91
CA HIS A 188 -18.36 -6.44 17.32
C HIS A 188 -18.34 -7.96 17.56
N HIS A 189 -17.73 -8.39 18.65
CA HIS A 189 -17.68 -9.78 19.07
C HIS A 189 -18.91 -10.19 19.87
N VAL A 190 -19.59 -11.27 19.46
CA VAL A 190 -20.80 -11.75 20.13
C VAL A 190 -20.51 -12.22 21.55
N VAL A 191 -19.48 -13.05 21.70
CA VAL A 191 -18.86 -13.38 22.99
C VAL A 191 -17.56 -12.58 23.05
N ARG A 192 -17.42 -11.75 24.07
CA ARG A 192 -16.23 -10.93 24.28
C ARG A 192 -15.00 -11.81 24.42
N ARG A 193 -13.84 -11.31 24.01
CA ARG A 193 -12.58 -12.06 24.10
C ARG A 193 -12.20 -12.39 25.54
N VAL A 194 -12.49 -11.46 26.44
CA VAL A 194 -12.25 -11.62 27.89
C VAL A 194 -13.06 -12.78 28.48
N ASP A 195 -14.22 -13.07 27.91
CA ASP A 195 -15.12 -14.16 28.33
C ASP A 195 -14.83 -15.48 27.58
N GLY A 196 -13.70 -15.58 26.86
CA GLY A 196 -13.33 -16.76 26.08
C GLY A 196 -13.81 -16.75 24.62
N GLY A 197 -14.33 -15.63 24.13
CA GLY A 197 -14.75 -15.47 22.74
C GLY A 197 -13.61 -15.64 21.72
N SER A 198 -13.92 -16.31 20.61
CA SER A 198 -12.95 -16.55 19.54
C SER A 198 -12.85 -15.40 18.53
N GLU A 199 -11.75 -15.34 17.77
CA GLU A 199 -11.60 -14.42 16.62
C GLU A 199 -12.27 -14.92 15.34
N ALA A 200 -13.00 -16.05 15.41
CA ALA A 200 -13.65 -16.63 14.24
C ALA A 200 -14.76 -15.71 13.71
N LEU A 201 -15.01 -15.81 12.41
CA LEU A 201 -16.04 -15.03 11.71
C LEU A 201 -17.45 -15.32 12.26
N SER A 202 -17.66 -16.49 12.88
CA SER A 202 -18.91 -16.86 13.56
C SER A 202 -19.14 -16.09 14.87
N ASN A 203 -18.09 -15.57 15.51
CA ASN A 203 -18.19 -14.78 16.74
C ASN A 203 -18.21 -13.27 16.45
N LYS A 204 -18.37 -12.85 15.19
CA LYS A 204 -18.32 -11.44 14.79
C LYS A 204 -19.64 -11.03 14.14
N ARG A 205 -20.05 -9.79 14.38
CA ARG A 205 -21.23 -9.16 13.76
C ARG A 205 -20.97 -7.69 13.45
N LEU A 206 -21.62 -7.16 12.41
CA LEU A 206 -21.62 -5.74 12.08
C LEU A 206 -22.73 -5.02 12.83
N VAL A 207 -22.40 -3.89 13.44
CA VAL A 207 -23.32 -3.01 14.17
C VAL A 207 -23.04 -1.54 13.83
N HIS A 208 -24.03 -0.66 13.97
CA HIS A 208 -23.77 0.79 13.86
C HIS A 208 -22.81 1.25 14.95
N PRO A 209 -21.98 2.29 14.72
CA PRO A 209 -21.10 2.83 15.75
C PRO A 209 -21.81 3.29 17.02
N THR A 210 -23.07 3.73 16.92
CA THR A 210 -23.91 4.09 18.08
C THR A 210 -24.40 2.86 18.83
N CYS A 211 -24.88 1.84 18.11
CA CYS A 211 -25.28 0.56 18.69
C CYS A 211 -24.08 -0.15 19.36
N HIS A 212 -22.91 -0.06 18.75
CA HIS A 212 -21.68 -0.61 19.29
C HIS A 212 -21.36 -0.03 20.67
N LYS A 213 -21.48 1.28 20.83
CA LYS A 213 -21.32 1.93 22.13
C LYS A 213 -22.38 1.48 23.14
N GLN A 214 -23.65 1.36 22.72
CA GLN A 214 -24.73 0.89 23.57
C GLN A 214 -24.51 -0.53 24.10
N ILE A 215 -23.92 -1.42 23.31
CA ILE A 215 -23.58 -2.79 23.73
C ILE A 215 -22.49 -2.80 24.81
N HIS A 216 -21.54 -1.88 24.74
CA HIS A 216 -20.43 -1.76 25.72
C HIS A 216 -20.66 -0.70 26.81
N SER A 217 -21.87 -0.14 26.91
CA SER A 217 -22.28 0.80 27.97
C SER A 217 -22.84 0.04 29.17
#